data_AF-A0A6V8PGB7-F1
#
_entry.id   AF-A0A6V8PGB7-F1
#
_cell.length_a   1.000
_cell.length_b   1.000
_cell.length_c   1.000
_cell.angle_alpha   90.00
_cell.angle_beta   90.00
_cell.angle_gamma   90.00
#
_symmetry.space_group_name_H-M   'P 1'
#
loop_
_entity.id
_entity.type
_entity.pdbx_description
1 polymer ?
#
loop_
_entity_poly.entity_id
_entity_poly.type
_entity_poly.pdbx_seq_one_letter_code
_entity_poly.pdbx_strand_id
1 'polypeptide(L)' 'MGMMVKKTIYLDQDYINRARKIFGVKTEKEAVNKALELAIIDDEIIQGHEEIGGKGEIEEVFK' A
#
# COMPACT_ATOMS: atom_id res chain seq x y z
N MET A 1 -15.21 7.45 -0.76
CA MET A 1 -14.96 6.03 -0.41
C MET A 1 -15.53 5.18 -1.55
N GLY A 2 -14.66 4.46 -2.26
CA GLY A 2 -15.06 3.66 -3.43
C GLY A 2 -15.99 2.49 -3.08
N MET A 3 -16.69 1.95 -4.07
CA MET A 3 -17.54 0.76 -3.89
C MET A 3 -16.68 -0.50 -3.76
N MET A 4 -16.98 -1.34 -2.77
CA MET A 4 -16.30 -2.64 -2.60
C MET A 4 -16.79 -3.65 -3.63
N VAL A 5 -15.88 -4.15 -4.45
CA VAL A 5 -16.18 -5.17 -5.48
C VAL A 5 -15.39 -6.43 -5.18
N LYS A 6 -16.03 -7.60 -5.28
CA LYS A 6 -15.33 -8.89 -5.13
C LYS A 6 -14.38 -9.10 -6.31
N LYS A 7 -13.13 -9.46 -6.01
CA LYS A 7 -12.11 -9.82 -7.00
C LYS A 7 -11.62 -11.24 -6.73
N THR A 8 -11.23 -11.95 -7.79
CA THR A 8 -10.61 -13.27 -7.70
C THR A 8 -9.20 -13.13 -8.27
N ILE A 9 -8.21 -13.12 -7.38
CA ILE A 9 -6.79 -12.97 -7.70
C ILE A 9 -5.98 -13.93 -6.82
N TYR A 10 -4.78 -14.31 -7.27
CA TYR A 10 -3.83 -15.04 -6.45
C TYR A 10 -2.98 -14.04 -5.66
N LEU A 11 -2.83 -14.29 -4.36
CA LEU A 11 -2.04 -13.47 -3.46
C LEU A 11 -1.17 -14.38 -2.60
N ASP A 12 -0.01 -13.88 -2.20
CA ASP A 12 0.85 -14.57 -1.25
C ASP A 12 0.27 -14.43 0.17
N GLN A 13 -0.01 -15.58 0.80
CA GLN A 13 -0.59 -15.62 2.14
C GLN A 13 0.36 -15.07 3.21
N ASP A 14 1.67 -15.19 3.03
CA ASP A 14 2.66 -14.66 3.98
C ASP A 14 2.68 -13.13 3.96
N TYR A 15 2.50 -12.53 2.79
CA TYR A 15 2.34 -11.08 2.67
C TYR A 15 1.07 -10.59 3.36
N ILE A 16 -0.06 -11.29 3.19
CA ILE A 16 -1.31 -10.97 3.88
C ILE A 16 -1.14 -11.10 5.40
N ASN A 17 -0.48 -12.17 5.87
CA ASN A 17 -0.22 -12.39 7.29
C ASN A 17 0.66 -11.29 7.90
N ARG A 18 1.71 -10.86 7.19
CA ARG A 18 2.56 -9.73 7.59
C ARG A 18 1.77 -8.42 7.61
N ALA A 19 1.01 -8.13 6.55
CA ALA A 19 0.16 -6.95 6.46
C ALA A 19 -0.85 -6.87 7.62
N ARG A 20 -1.49 -7.99 7.99
CA ARG A 20 -2.38 -8.04 9.16
C ARG A 20 -1.68 -7.65 10.47
N LYS A 21 -0.44 -8.11 10.66
CA LYS A 21 0.37 -7.75 11.84
C LYS A 21 0.79 -6.28 11.82
N ILE A 22 1.30 -5.79 10.68
CA ILE A 22 1.74 -4.40 10.50
C ILE A 22 0.58 -3.43 10.73
N PHE A 23 -0.60 -3.73 10.17
CA PHE A 23 -1.75 -2.85 10.25
C PHE A 23 -2.63 -3.06 11.49
N GLY A 24 -2.38 -4.12 12.27
CA GLY A 24 -3.17 -4.46 13.46
C GLY A 24 -4.62 -4.83 13.16
N VAL A 25 -4.90 -5.38 11.97
CA VAL A 25 -6.27 -5.66 11.50
C VAL A 25 -6.67 -7.12 11.65
N LYS A 26 -7.97 -7.36 11.78
CA LYS A 26 -8.50 -8.69 12.10
C LYS A 26 -8.67 -9.55 10.85
N THR A 27 -8.95 -8.94 9.70
CA THR A 27 -9.28 -9.68 8.47
C THR A 27 -8.27 -9.45 7.35
N GLU A 28 -8.16 -10.43 6.46
CA GLU A 28 -7.34 -10.31 5.24
C GLU A 28 -7.86 -9.21 4.32
N LYS A 29 -9.18 -9.08 4.23
CA LYS A 29 -9.83 -8.01 3.46
C LYS A 29 -9.38 -6.63 3.93
N GLU A 30 -9.38 -6.37 5.23
CA GLU A 30 -8.90 -5.11 5.79
C GLU A 30 -7.41 -4.89 5.48
N ALA A 31 -6.58 -5.93 5.61
CA ALA A 31 -5.15 -5.82 5.35
C ALA A 31 -4.86 -5.48 3.89
N VAL A 32 -5.53 -6.15 2.95
CA VAL A 32 -5.35 -5.91 1.50
C VAL A 32 -5.85 -4.51 1.12
N ASN A 33 -7.02 -4.09 1.62
CA ASN A 33 -7.52 -2.74 1.29
C ASN A 33 -6.64 -1.65 1.88
N LYS A 34 -6.14 -1.81 3.11
CA LYS A 34 -5.25 -0.82 3.73
C LYS A 34 -3.88 -0.75 3.05
N ALA A 35 -3.36 -1.88 2.56
CA ALA A 35 -2.16 -1.89 1.73
C ALA A 35 -2.36 -1.11 0.42
N LEU A 36 -3.51 -1.29 -0.24
CA LEU A 36 -3.85 -0.55 -1.45
C LEU A 36 -4.05 0.95 -1.17
N GLU A 37 -4.70 1.31 -0.06
CA GLU A 37 -4.82 2.71 0.36
C GLU A 37 -3.46 3.37 0.56
N LEU A 38 -2.52 2.70 1.24
CA LEU A 38 -1.16 3.21 1.43
C LEU A 38 -0.41 3.35 0.11
N ALA A 39 -0.51 2.36 -0.79
CA ALA A 39 0.13 2.44 -2.10
C ALA A 39 -0.38 3.61 -2.96
N ILE A 40 -1.67 3.97 -2.82
CA ILE A 40 -2.25 5.14 -3.47
C ILE A 40 -1.69 6.44 -2.84
N ILE A 41 -1.61 6.50 -1.51
CA ILE A 41 -1.05 7.67 -0.80
C ILE A 41 0.43 7.87 -1.15
N ASP A 42 1.21 6.78 -1.24
CA ASP A 42 2.62 6.86 -1.61
C ASP A 42 2.80 7.42 -3.03
N ASP A 43 1.95 7.06 -3.99
CA ASP A 43 1.95 7.63 -5.35
C ASP A 43 1.60 9.14 -5.32
N GLU A 44 0.62 9.56 -4.51
CA GLU A 44 0.28 10.98 -4.33
C GLU A 44 1.42 11.78 -3.69
N ILE A 45 2.14 11.19 -2.72
CA ILE A 45 3.30 11.83 -2.07
C ILE A 45 4.47 11.94 -3.03
N ILE A 46 4.76 10.89 -3.81
CA ILE A 46 5.84 10.87 -4.80
C ILE A 46 5.55 11.91 -5.89
N GLN A 47 4.36 11.91 -6.47
CA GLN A 47 3.96 12.90 -7.47
C GLN A 47 4.00 14.32 -6.91
N GLY A 48 3.53 14.53 -5.68
CA GLY A 48 3.65 15.82 -5.01
C GLY A 48 5.10 16.27 -4.79
N HIS A 49 6.03 15.34 -4.49
CA HIS A 49 7.45 15.66 -4.35
C HIS A 49 8.15 15.91 -5.69
N GLU A 50 7.75 15.22 -6.77
CA GLU A 50 8.22 15.47 -8.13
C GLU A 50 7.75 16.83 -8.65
N GLU A 51 6.49 17.21 -8.39
CA GLU A 51 5.94 18.51 -8.77
C GLU A 51 6.56 19.69 -8.00
N ILE A 52 6.97 19.49 -6.75
CA ILE A 52 7.54 20.55 -5.89
C ILE A 52 9.06 20.75 -6.12
N GLY A 53 9.73 19.88 -6.90
CA GLY A 53 11.14 20.09 -7.27
C GLY A 53 12.12 19.98 -6.10
N GLY A 54 12.02 18.91 -5.31
CA GLY A 54 12.90 18.66 -4.16
C GLY A 54 14.15 17.86 -4.51
N LYS A 55 15.32 18.51 -4.56
CA LYS A 55 16.65 17.87 -4.46
C LYS A 55 16.71 16.98 -3.20
N GLY A 56 16.61 15.67 -3.36
CA GLY A 56 16.90 14.70 -2.31
C GLY A 56 16.67 13.29 -2.84
N GLU A 57 17.76 12.55 -3.06
CA GLU A 57 17.72 11.15 -3.50
C GLU A 57 16.92 10.33 -2.47
N ILE A 58 15.80 9.76 -2.91
CA ILE A 58 15.11 8.72 -2.14
C ILE A 58 15.85 7.42 -2.47
N GLU A 59 16.70 6.95 -1.56
CA GLU A 59 17.26 5.60 -1.67
C GLU A 59 16.11 4.58 -1.62
N GLU A 60 15.87 3.90 -2.73
CA GLU A 60 14.99 2.74 -2.80
C GLU A 60 15.58 1.60 -1.97
N VAL A 61 15.10 1.44 -0.74
CA VAL A 61 15.43 0.28 0.10
C VAL A 61 14.32 -0.76 -0.02
N PHE A 62 14.23 -1.42 -1.17
CA PHE A 62 13.55 -2.70 -1.29
C PHE A 62 14.49 -3.72 -1.92
N LYS A 63 14.77 -4.80 -1.18
CA LYS A 63 15.65 -5.91 -1.56
C LYS A 63 14.88 -7.22 -1.51
#